data_AF-A0A9W7HDA4-F1
#
_entry.id   AF-A0A9W7HDA4-F1
#
_cell.length_a   1.000
_cell.length_b   1.000
_cell.length_c   1.000
_cell.angle_alpha   90.00
_cell.angle_beta   90.00
_cell.angle_gamma   90.00
#
_symmetry.space_group_name_H-M   'P 1'
#
loop_
_entity.id
_entity.type
_entity.pdbx_description
1 polymer ?
#
loop_
_entity_poly.entity_id
_entity_poly.type
_entity_poly.pdbx_seq_one_letter_code
_entity_poly.pdbx_strand_id
1 'polypeptide(L)'
;MNCFMLPTSLCRALEQVMARFRWRSNGIKRGIHWTTWTSLARPKSYGGLGFRELGQFNVALLAKQCWRLITHPDCFLAKVLKARYYPTSDFLSSNLGSNPSYIWRSL
;
A
#
# COMPACT_ATOMS: atom_id res chain seq x y z
N MET A 1 10.66 1.44 3.27
CA MET A 1 10.26 1.63 1.86
C MET A 1 9.10 0.67 1.59
N ASN A 2 7.97 1.18 1.11
CA ASN A 2 6.86 0.34 0.64
C ASN A 2 6.87 0.38 -0.88
N CYS A 3 7.50 -0.62 -1.49
CA CYS A 3 7.80 -0.68 -2.93
C CYS A 3 7.13 -1.87 -3.64
N PHE A 4 6.22 -2.56 -2.94
CA PHE A 4 5.51 -3.73 -3.46
C PHE A 4 4.00 -3.52 -3.38
N MET A 5 3.31 -3.90 -4.45
CA MET A 5 1.86 -3.98 -4.50
C MET A 5 1.40 -5.25 -3.78
N LEU A 6 0.81 -5.07 -2.60
CA LEU A 6 0.38 -6.20 -1.80
C LEU A 6 -0.88 -6.83 -2.40
N PRO A 7 -1.00 -8.17 -2.43
CA PRO A 7 -2.24 -8.84 -2.81
C PRO A 7 -3.39 -8.41 -1.89
N THR A 8 -4.55 -8.10 -2.46
CA THR A 8 -5.72 -7.69 -1.69
C THR A 8 -6.15 -8.74 -0.66
N SER A 9 -5.95 -10.02 -0.95
CA SER A 9 -6.18 -11.12 -0.01
C SER A 9 -5.30 -11.02 1.24
N LEU A 10 -4.01 -10.68 1.07
CA LEU A 10 -3.08 -10.48 2.18
C LEU A 10 -3.48 -9.25 3.02
N CYS A 11 -3.82 -8.14 2.36
CA CYS A 11 -4.33 -6.95 3.06
C CYS A 11 -5.56 -7.30 3.91
N ARG A 12 -6.55 -7.99 3.34
CA ARG A 12 -7.74 -8.43 4.07
C ARG A 12 -7.42 -9.38 5.23
N ALA A 13 -6.48 -10.31 5.04
CA ALA A 13 -6.06 -11.22 6.10
C ALA A 13 -5.44 -10.47 7.27
N LEU A 14 -4.59 -9.48 6.99
CA LEU A 14 -4.00 -8.61 8.02
C LEU A 14 -5.07 -7.78 8.73
N GLU A 15 -6.01 -7.18 7.99
CA GLU A 15 -7.14 -6.44 8.56
C GLU A 15 -8.01 -7.33 9.46
N GLN A 16 -8.22 -8.60 9.11
CA GLN A 16 -8.92 -9.55 9.97
C GLN A 16 -8.15 -9.82 11.27
N VAL A 17 -6.82 -9.96 11.21
CA VAL A 17 -5.98 -10.12 12.41
C VAL A 17 -6.08 -8.87 13.29
N MET A 18 -6.01 -7.67 12.70
CA MET A 18 -6.16 -6.41 13.41
C MET A 18 -7.55 -6.26 14.04
N ALA A 19 -8.60 -6.63 13.32
CA ALA A 19 -9.97 -6.62 13.82
C ALA A 19 -10.15 -7.59 14.99
N ARG A 20 -9.63 -8.82 14.88
CA ARG A 20 -9.65 -9.81 15.96
C ARG A 20 -8.91 -9.31 17.19
N PHE A 21 -7.75 -8.67 17.01
CA PHE A 21 -7.01 -8.06 18.10
C PHE A 21 -7.83 -6.95 18.77
N ARG A 22 -8.43 -6.06 17.97
CA ARG A 22 -9.23 -4.95 18.49
C ARG A 22 -10.43 -5.41 19.32
N TRP A 23 -11.11 -6.47 18.88
CA TRP A 23 -12.32 -6.97 19.51
C TRP A 23 -12.08 -8.13 20.47
N ARG A 24 -10.84 -8.49 20.78
CA ARG A 24 -10.55 -9.58 21.72
C ARG A 24 -11.01 -9.19 23.13
N SER A 25 -11.79 -10.06 23.77
CA SER A 25 -12.20 -9.90 25.18
C SER A 25 -11.51 -10.97 26.03
N ASN A 26 -10.85 -10.55 27.12
CA ASN A 26 -10.15 -11.36 28.14
C ASN A 26 -9.77 -12.78 27.69
N GLY A 27 -8.64 -12.90 26.96
CA GLY A 27 -7.83 -14.10 26.73
C GLY A 27 -8.48 -15.34 26.10
N ILE A 28 -9.58 -15.80 26.70
CA ILE A 28 -10.25 -17.10 26.63
C ILE A 28 -11.49 -17.06 25.71
N LYS A 29 -12.17 -15.91 25.58
CA LYS A 29 -13.41 -15.81 24.78
C LYS A 29 -13.18 -15.07 23.47
N ARG A 30 -13.82 -15.54 22.39
CA ARG A 30 -13.97 -14.76 21.15
C ARG A 30 -14.77 -13.51 21.52
N GLY A 31 -14.20 -12.32 21.33
CA GLY A 31 -14.94 -11.10 21.58
C GLY A 31 -15.83 -10.72 20.40
N ILE A 32 -16.83 -9.88 20.68
CA ILE A 32 -17.89 -9.51 19.75
C ILE A 32 -17.35 -8.46 18.78
N HIS A 33 -17.48 -8.71 17.48
CA HIS A 33 -17.19 -7.73 16.43
C HIS A 33 -18.37 -6.75 16.32
N TRP A 34 -18.29 -5.62 17.03
CA TRP A 34 -19.38 -4.63 17.08
C TRP A 34 -19.57 -3.88 15.75
N THR A 35 -18.54 -3.79 14.92
CA THR A 35 -18.63 -3.11 13.63
C THR A 35 -17.59 -3.65 12.65
N THR A 36 -17.81 -3.40 11.36
CA THR A 36 -16.93 -3.83 10.28
C THR A 36 -15.62 -3.03 10.27
N TRP A 37 -14.56 -3.63 9.72
CA TRP A 37 -13.27 -2.93 9.56
C TRP A 37 -13.42 -1.67 8.69
N THR A 38 -14.25 -1.73 7.64
CA THR A 38 -14.53 -0.60 6.75
C THR A 38 -15.17 0.59 7.48
N SER A 39 -16.05 0.33 8.45
CA SER A 39 -16.63 1.38 9.29
C SER A 39 -15.59 2.00 10.21
N LEU A 40 -14.74 1.17 10.83
CA LEU A 40 -13.64 1.64 11.68
C LEU A 40 -12.59 2.45 10.90
N ALA A 41 -12.37 2.11 9.64
CA ALA A 41 -11.42 2.77 8.76
C ALA A 41 -11.88 4.15 8.26
N ARG A 42 -13.16 4.50 8.44
CA ARG A 42 -13.63 5.85 8.10
C ARG A 42 -12.90 6.91 8.93
N PRO A 43 -12.68 8.11 8.40
CA PRO A 43 -12.13 9.21 9.18
C PRO A 43 -13.02 9.52 10.38
N LYS A 44 -12.40 10.05 11.45
CA LYS A 44 -13.13 10.44 12.67
C LYS A 44 -14.23 11.48 12.41
N SER A 45 -14.01 12.37 11.45
CA SER A 45 -15.01 13.37 11.01
C SER A 45 -16.28 12.74 10.41
N TYR A 46 -16.20 11.50 9.93
CA TYR A 46 -17.31 10.73 9.36
C TYR A 46 -17.77 9.59 10.28
N GLY A 47 -17.47 9.67 11.58
CA GLY A 47 -17.93 8.71 12.60
C GLY A 47 -17.14 7.40 12.67
N GLY A 48 -16.00 7.28 11.98
CA GLY A 48 -15.09 6.14 12.14
C GLY A 48 -14.02 6.36 13.21
N LEU A 49 -13.07 5.43 13.31
CA LEU A 49 -11.92 5.54 14.23
C LEU A 49 -10.64 6.03 13.54
N GLY A 50 -10.67 6.20 12.21
CA GLY A 50 -9.51 6.59 11.41
C GLY A 50 -8.49 5.47 11.24
N PHE A 51 -8.90 4.21 11.34
CA PHE A 51 -8.04 3.10 10.94
C PHE A 51 -7.74 3.16 9.44
N ARG A 52 -6.65 2.53 9.01
CA ARG A 52 -6.27 2.52 7.61
C ARG A 52 -6.79 1.25 6.96
N GLU A 53 -7.46 1.40 5.84
CA GLU A 53 -7.66 0.29 4.91
C GLU A 53 -6.31 -0.01 4.24
N LEU A 54 -5.76 -1.19 4.51
CA LEU A 54 -4.37 -1.54 4.16
C LEU A 54 -4.15 -1.57 2.66
N GLY A 55 -5.15 -1.99 1.88
CA GLY A 55 -5.07 -2.00 0.43
C GLY A 55 -4.90 -0.58 -0.13
N GLN A 56 -5.78 0.34 0.24
CA GLN A 56 -5.71 1.74 -0.19
C GLN A 56 -4.44 2.42 0.34
N PHE A 57 -4.05 2.11 1.57
CA PHE A 57 -2.83 2.65 2.16
C PHE A 57 -1.58 2.17 1.42
N ASN A 58 -1.54 0.90 0.97
CA ASN A 58 -0.45 0.39 0.14
C ASN A 58 -0.36 1.13 -1.20
N VAL A 59 -1.49 1.33 -1.89
CA VAL A 59 -1.54 2.11 -3.13
C VAL A 59 -1.04 3.54 -2.92
N ALA A 60 -1.49 4.21 -1.85
CA ALA A 60 -1.03 5.57 -1.52
C ALA A 60 0.49 5.63 -1.26
N LEU A 61 1.05 4.59 -0.64
CA LEU A 61 2.49 4.49 -0.40
C LEU A 61 3.30 4.24 -1.67
N LEU A 62 2.76 3.48 -2.62
CA LEU A 62 3.34 3.27 -3.94
C LEU A 62 3.30 4.57 -4.74
N ALA A 63 2.15 5.24 -4.79
CA ALA A 63 2.01 6.56 -5.43
C ALA A 63 3.00 7.58 -4.86
N LYS A 64 3.27 7.55 -3.54
CA LYS A 64 4.32 8.36 -2.91
C LYS A 64 5.72 8.02 -3.43
N GLN A 65 6.03 6.75 -3.74
CA GLN A 65 7.31 6.40 -4.38
C GLN A 65 7.35 6.89 -5.82
N CYS A 66 6.29 6.69 -6.61
CA CYS A 66 6.20 7.18 -7.99
C CYS A 66 6.39 8.71 -8.04
N TRP A 67 5.75 9.43 -7.11
CA TRP A 67 5.93 10.88 -6.96
C TRP A 67 7.38 11.28 -6.65
N ARG A 68 8.11 10.49 -5.86
CA ARG A 68 9.53 10.72 -5.59
C ARG A 68 10.41 10.51 -6.82
N LEU A 69 10.08 9.55 -7.68
CA LEU A 69 10.81 9.33 -8.93
C LEU A 69 10.66 10.52 -9.89
N ILE A 70 9.48 11.14 -9.89
CA ILE A 70 9.18 12.33 -10.70
C ILE A 70 9.85 13.57 -10.11
N THR A 71 9.75 13.78 -8.80
CA THR A 71 10.23 15.02 -8.16
C THR A 71 11.72 15.04 -7.89
N HIS A 72 12.36 13.88 -7.74
CA HIS A 72 13.78 13.75 -7.42
C HIS A 72 14.48 12.81 -8.41
N PRO A 73 14.59 13.19 -9.70
CA PRO A 73 15.17 12.34 -10.74
C PRO A 73 16.66 12.06 -10.50
N ASP A 74 17.34 12.94 -9.74
CA ASP A 74 18.78 12.81 -9.49
C ASP A 74 19.15 11.83 -8.38
N CYS A 75 18.17 11.33 -7.63
CA CYS A 75 18.45 10.36 -6.58
C CYS A 75 18.94 9.03 -7.20
N PHE A 76 19.80 8.31 -6.46
CA PHE A 76 20.41 7.08 -6.95
C PHE A 76 19.37 6.05 -7.44
N LEU A 77 18.27 5.89 -6.68
CA LEU A 77 17.18 4.98 -7.06
C LEU A 77 16.54 5.37 -8.40
N ALA A 78 16.25 6.66 -8.61
CA ALA A 78 15.66 7.13 -9.86
C ALA A 78 16.60 6.93 -11.05
N LYS A 79 17.91 7.20 -10.89
CA LYS A 79 18.92 6.93 -11.92
C LYS A 79 19.01 5.45 -12.27
N VAL A 80 19.02 4.56 -11.29
CA VAL A 80 19.06 3.11 -11.50
C VAL A 80 17.79 2.61 -12.20
N LEU A 81 16.61 3.06 -11.77
CA LEU A 81 15.35 2.67 -12.40
C LEU A 81 15.22 3.22 -13.82
N LYS A 82 15.63 4.47 -14.06
CA LYS A 82 15.66 5.07 -15.40
C LYS A 82 16.55 4.28 -16.33
N ALA A 83 17.80 4.03 -15.94
CA ALA A 83 18.76 3.26 -16.74
C ALA A 83 18.26 1.86 -17.10
N ARG A 84 17.52 1.20 -16.18
CA ARG A 84 17.03 -0.16 -16.38
C ARG A 84 15.72 -0.25 -17.15
N TYR A 85 14.76 0.63 -16.90
CA TYR A 85 13.37 0.46 -17.35
C TYR A 85 12.89 1.50 -18.35
N TYR A 86 13.44 2.71 -18.33
CA TYR A 86 13.03 3.81 -19.21
C TYR A 86 14.21 4.72 -19.57
N PRO A 87 15.25 4.18 -20.24
CA PRO A 87 16.50 4.93 -20.46
C PRO A 87 16.30 6.15 -21.37
N THR A 88 15.39 6.05 -22.33
CA THR A 88 15.16 7.07 -23.36
C THR A 88 13.85 7.85 -23.17
N SER A 89 13.06 7.53 -22.14
CA SER A 89 11.75 8.13 -21.91
C SER A 89 11.62 8.65 -20.48
N ASP A 90 10.44 9.19 -20.16
CA ASP A 90 10.08 9.65 -18.82
C ASP A 90 9.28 8.59 -18.08
N PHE A 91 9.36 8.63 -16.74
CA PHE A 91 8.68 7.68 -15.86
C PHE A 91 7.19 7.50 -16.20
N LEU A 92 6.45 8.59 -16.40
CA LEU A 92 5.01 8.55 -16.71
C LEU A 92 4.69 7.99 -18.11
N SER A 93 5.65 8.08 -19.03
CA SER A 93 5.53 7.57 -20.41
C SER A 93 6.10 6.16 -20.58
N SER A 94 6.59 5.56 -19.50
CA SER A 94 7.27 4.27 -19.54
C SER A 94 6.27 3.11 -19.59
N ASN A 95 6.70 2.01 -20.20
CA ASN A 95 5.92 0.76 -20.26
C ASN A 95 6.58 -0.30 -19.35
N LEU A 96 5.82 -1.31 -18.93
CA LEU A 96 6.36 -2.40 -18.10
C LEU A 96 7.50 -3.18 -18.78
N GLY A 97 7.48 -3.27 -20.11
CA GLY A 97 8.43 -4.08 -20.88
C GLY A 97 8.23 -5.59 -20.68
N SER A 98 9.19 -6.38 -21.16
CA SER A 98 9.09 -7.86 -21.19
C SER A 98 9.44 -8.53 -19.86
N ASN A 99 10.44 -8.02 -19.12
CA ASN A 99 10.91 -8.61 -17.86
C ASN A 99 11.01 -7.58 -16.72
N PRO A 100 9.87 -7.03 -16.26
CA PRO A 100 9.85 -6.09 -15.14
C PRO A 100 10.23 -6.80 -13.84
N SER A 101 10.98 -6.11 -12.96
CA SER A 101 11.06 -6.58 -11.57
C SER A 101 9.71 -6.42 -10.89
N TYR A 102 9.49 -7.14 -9.80
CA TYR A 102 8.26 -7.00 -9.03
C TYR A 102 8.06 -5.58 -8.48
N ILE A 103 9.15 -4.88 -8.15
CA ILE A 103 9.12 -3.46 -7.76
C ILE A 103 8.62 -2.61 -8.93
N TRP A 104 9.20 -2.77 -10.13
CA TRP A 104 8.80 -2.00 -11.30
C TRP A 104 7.35 -2.24 -11.69
N ARG A 105 6.89 -3.49 -11.63
CA ARG A 105 5.48 -3.84 -11.86
C ARG A 105 4.53 -3.28 -10.80
N SER A 106 5.04 -2.94 -9.61
CA SER A 106 4.24 -2.38 -8.51
C SER A 106 4.11 -0.86 -8.54
N LEU A 107 5.00 -0.17 -9.26
CA LEU A 107 5.05 1.30 -9.37
C LEU A 107 4.30 1.78 -10.61
#